data_AF-A0A3N4K928-F1
#
_entry.id   AF-A0A3N4K928-F1
#
_cell.length_a   1.000
_cell.length_b   1.000
_cell.length_c   1.000
_cell.angle_alpha   90.00
_cell.angle_beta   90.00
_cell.angle_gamma   90.00
#
_symmetry.space_group_name_H-M   'P 1'
#
loop_
_entity.id
_entity.type
_entity.pdbx_description
1 polymer ?
#
loop_
_entity_poly.entity_id
_entity_poly.type
_entity_poly.pdbx_seq_one_letter_code
_entity_poly.pdbx_strand_id
1 'polypeptide(L)'
;VVKLVVSSGADVNSRGERYGNTLQAAAVSQNQDVIQFLLSKGADANGGDGLYGSALQAAVFAEWYDGSYMVGPPVDTARLLVDHGANVNSRGEKYGSPLYVSMAGGDKWKSMIERLIKMGAGVNAQGSRYRNALYAA
;
A
#
# COMPACT_ATOMS: atom_id res chain seq x y z
N VAL A 1 1.66 8.16 20.08
CA VAL A 1 0.38 7.55 20.53
C VAL A 1 0.23 6.10 20.06
N VAL A 2 0.29 5.79 18.76
CA VAL A 2 0.16 4.40 18.24
C VAL A 2 1.06 3.40 18.98
N LYS A 3 2.36 3.71 19.11
CA LYS A 3 3.33 2.87 19.85
C LYS A 3 2.93 2.59 21.30
N LEU A 4 2.36 3.59 21.98
CA LEU A 4 1.89 3.47 23.37
C LEU A 4 0.69 2.54 23.45
N VAL A 5 -0.33 2.77 22.61
CA VAL A 5 -1.60 2.02 22.63
C VAL A 5 -1.38 0.54 22.33
N VAL A 6 -0.57 0.21 21.31
CA VAL A 6 -0.21 -1.18 21.01
C VAL A 6 0.63 -1.81 22.13
N SER A 7 1.54 -1.05 22.74
CA SER A 7 2.34 -1.56 23.88
C SER A 7 1.50 -1.80 25.13
N SER A 8 0.35 -1.13 25.27
CA SER A 8 -0.62 -1.34 26.34
C SER A 8 -1.58 -2.50 26.08
N GLY A 9 -1.35 -3.32 25.05
CA GLY A 9 -2.13 -4.53 24.75
C GLY A 9 -3.26 -4.34 23.73
N ALA A 10 -3.31 -3.21 23.02
CA ALA A 10 -4.24 -3.09 21.91
C ALA A 10 -3.88 -4.06 20.78
N ASP A 11 -4.91 -4.63 20.14
CA ASP A 11 -4.75 -5.50 19.00
C ASP A 11 -4.13 -4.73 17.82
N VAL A 12 -2.92 -5.16 17.42
CA VAL A 12 -2.17 -4.58 16.29
C VAL A 12 -2.90 -4.74 14.95
N ASN A 13 -3.75 -5.77 14.84
CA ASN A 13 -4.54 -6.10 13.66
C ASN A 13 -5.99 -5.60 13.75
N SER A 14 -6.29 -4.74 14.73
CA SER A 14 -7.59 -4.10 14.87
C SER A 14 -8.03 -3.43 13.56
N ARG A 15 -9.31 -3.64 13.24
CA ARG A 15 -9.96 -3.15 12.02
C ARG A 15 -10.79 -1.91 12.34
N GLY A 16 -10.62 -0.85 11.55
CA GLY A 16 -11.57 0.25 11.49
C GLY A 16 -12.64 -0.02 10.45
N GLU A 17 -13.88 0.42 10.69
CA GLU A 17 -15.00 0.18 9.76
C GLU A 17 -14.80 0.78 8.37
N ARG A 18 -14.16 1.96 8.27
CA ARG A 18 -14.03 2.72 7.01
C ARG A 18 -12.60 2.84 6.47
N TYR A 19 -11.59 2.82 7.34
CA TYR A 19 -10.21 3.18 7.00
C TYR A 19 -9.24 2.00 6.93
N GLY A 20 -9.76 0.77 6.94
CA GLY A 20 -8.94 -0.43 6.96
C GLY A 20 -8.35 -0.71 8.33
N ASN A 21 -7.31 -1.55 8.38
CA ASN A 21 -6.58 -1.86 9.61
C ASN A 21 -5.53 -0.80 9.97
N THR A 22 -4.96 -0.93 11.17
CA THR A 22 -3.94 0.00 11.69
C THR A 22 -2.72 0.14 10.77
N LEU A 23 -2.32 -0.93 10.08
CA LEU A 23 -1.18 -0.90 9.15
C LEU A 23 -1.52 -0.13 7.86
N GLN A 24 -2.75 -0.23 7.35
CA GLN A 24 -3.22 0.56 6.21
C GLN A 24 -3.22 2.06 6.53
N ALA A 25 -3.69 2.46 7.71
CA ALA A 25 -3.65 3.87 8.13
C ALA A 25 -2.20 4.41 8.23
N ALA A 26 -1.28 3.61 8.79
CA ALA A 26 0.14 3.97 8.84
C ALA A 26 0.74 4.12 7.43
N ALA A 27 0.39 3.21 6.51
CA ALA A 27 0.81 3.23 5.12
C ALA A 27 0.31 4.46 4.35
N VAL A 28 -0.95 4.87 4.55
CA VAL A 28 -1.51 6.12 3.97
C VAL A 28 -0.69 7.34 4.40
N SER A 29 -0.29 7.39 5.67
CA SER A 29 0.53 8.50 6.20
C SER A 29 2.02 8.41 5.88
N GLN A 30 2.47 7.36 5.16
CA GLN A 30 3.88 7.09 4.84
C GLN A 30 4.82 7.06 6.06
N ASN A 31 4.29 6.79 7.26
CA ASN A 31 5.05 6.85 8.50
C ASN A 31 5.85 5.55 8.73
N GLN A 32 7.07 5.50 8.18
CA GLN A 32 7.94 4.31 8.23
C GLN A 32 8.20 3.81 9.66
N ASP A 33 8.39 4.72 10.62
CA ASP A 33 8.64 4.35 12.03
C ASP A 33 7.45 3.62 12.66
N VAL A 34 6.23 4.01 12.29
CA VAL A 34 5.01 3.36 12.76
C VAL A 34 4.81 2.04 12.02
N ILE A 35 5.03 2.00 10.71
CA ILE A 35 4.92 0.78 9.89
C ILE A 35 5.87 -0.29 10.42
N GLN A 36 7.15 0.04 10.59
CA GLN A 36 8.16 -0.89 11.10
C GLN A 36 7.80 -1.38 12.51
N PHE A 37 7.31 -0.48 13.37
CA PHE A 37 6.87 -0.87 14.70
C PHE A 37 5.68 -1.84 14.66
N LEU A 38 4.66 -1.57 13.85
CA LEU A 38 3.49 -2.43 13.72
C LEU A 38 3.86 -3.82 13.18
N LEU A 39 4.68 -3.87 12.13
CA LEU A 39 5.19 -5.12 11.56
C LEU A 39 6.00 -5.91 12.60
N SER A 40 6.82 -5.23 13.41
CA SER A 40 7.58 -5.87 14.51
C SER A 40 6.69 -6.44 15.62
N LYS A 41 5.44 -5.97 15.72
CA LYS A 41 4.43 -6.45 16.67
C LYS A 41 3.49 -7.49 16.08
N GLY A 42 3.76 -7.98 14.86
CA GLY A 42 2.95 -9.02 14.21
C GLY A 42 1.74 -8.47 13.46
N ALA A 43 1.78 -7.21 13.01
CA ALA A 43 0.79 -6.72 12.07
C ALA A 43 0.79 -7.58 10.79
N ASP A 44 -0.39 -7.96 10.34
CA ASP A 44 -0.57 -8.70 9.09
C ASP A 44 -0.31 -7.76 7.91
N ALA A 45 0.85 -7.96 7.26
CA ALA A 45 1.27 -7.20 6.09
C ALA A 45 0.33 -7.37 4.88
N ASN A 46 -0.42 -8.47 4.85
CA ASN A 46 -1.40 -8.80 3.81
C ASN A 46 -2.84 -8.57 4.26
N GLY A 47 -3.02 -8.26 5.55
CA GLY A 47 -4.32 -8.00 6.13
C GLY A 47 -4.90 -6.70 5.61
N GLY A 48 -6.23 -6.66 5.59
CA GLY A 48 -6.98 -5.49 5.19
C GLY A 48 -8.21 -5.89 4.39
N ASP A 49 -9.34 -5.29 4.79
CA ASP A 49 -10.61 -5.37 4.07
C ASP A 49 -11.04 -3.94 3.75
N GLY A 50 -11.83 -3.75 2.69
CA GLY A 50 -12.33 -2.42 2.30
C GLY A 50 -11.55 -1.76 1.15
N LEU A 51 -11.63 -0.42 1.08
CA LEU A 51 -11.32 0.38 -0.12
C LEU A 51 -9.94 0.13 -0.75
N TYR A 52 -8.92 -0.15 0.06
CA TYR A 52 -7.53 -0.28 -0.41
C TYR A 52 -7.03 -1.71 -0.57
N GLY A 53 -7.73 -2.73 -0.06
CA GLY A 53 -7.21 -4.11 -0.06
C GLY A 53 -6.08 -4.30 0.96
N SER A 54 -4.83 -4.00 0.61
CA SER A 54 -3.65 -4.16 1.49
C SER A 54 -3.02 -2.83 1.94
N ALA A 55 -2.10 -2.89 2.91
CA ALA A 55 -1.29 -1.73 3.32
C ALA A 55 -0.40 -1.21 2.18
N LEU A 56 0.16 -2.09 1.36
CA LEU A 56 0.96 -1.70 0.20
C LEU A 56 0.12 -0.87 -0.78
N GLN A 57 -1.11 -1.29 -1.05
CA GLN A 57 -2.03 -0.55 -1.92
C GLN A 57 -2.45 0.77 -1.32
N ALA A 58 -2.70 0.82 -0.01
CA ALA A 58 -3.04 2.05 0.68
C ALA A 58 -1.91 3.10 0.56
N ALA A 59 -0.65 2.69 0.71
CA ALA A 59 0.50 3.57 0.47
C ALA A 59 0.51 4.12 -0.96
N VAL A 60 0.41 3.25 -1.97
CA VAL A 60 0.46 3.67 -3.38
C VAL A 60 -0.74 4.55 -3.77
N PHE A 61 -1.93 4.29 -3.22
CA PHE A 61 -3.14 5.01 -3.58
C PHE A 61 -3.28 6.39 -2.91
N ALA A 62 -2.92 6.51 -1.62
CA ALA A 62 -3.10 7.76 -0.87
C ALA A 62 -2.49 8.97 -1.61
N GLU A 63 -1.31 8.77 -2.18
CA GLU A 63 -0.58 9.76 -2.98
C GLU A 63 -1.26 10.10 -4.31
N TRP A 64 -2.07 9.19 -4.88
CA TRP A 64 -2.79 9.42 -6.14
C TRP A 64 -4.07 10.25 -5.95
N TYR A 65 -4.75 10.14 -4.80
CA TYR A 65 -6.06 10.78 -4.57
C TYR A 65 -5.97 12.18 -3.93
N ASP A 66 -4.94 12.47 -3.14
CA ASP A 66 -4.87 13.74 -2.40
C ASP A 66 -4.51 14.92 -3.32
N GLY A 67 -3.69 14.71 -4.37
CA GLY A 67 -3.40 15.72 -5.41
C GLY A 67 -2.77 17.05 -4.93
N SER A 68 -2.73 17.27 -3.62
CA SER A 68 -2.42 18.54 -2.97
C SER A 68 -0.96 18.62 -2.51
N TYR A 69 -0.30 17.46 -2.30
CA TYR A 69 1.12 17.36 -1.96
C TYR A 69 1.76 16.11 -2.56
N MET A 70 1.95 16.05 -3.88
CA MET A 70 2.82 15.02 -4.47
C MET A 70 4.25 15.21 -3.95
N VAL A 71 4.62 14.51 -2.87
CA VAL A 71 6.01 14.43 -2.41
C VAL A 71 6.78 13.43 -3.28
N GLY A 72 6.07 12.47 -3.87
CA GLY A 72 6.59 11.49 -4.82
C GLY A 72 6.05 10.10 -4.54
N PRO A 73 6.36 9.12 -5.40
CA PRO A 73 5.95 7.75 -5.19
C PRO A 73 6.51 7.18 -3.85
N PRO A 74 5.71 6.41 -3.10
CA PRO A 74 6.12 5.87 -1.79
C PRO A 74 7.00 4.62 -1.91
N VAL A 75 8.11 4.75 -2.62
CA VAL A 75 9.05 3.65 -2.95
C VAL A 75 9.61 2.98 -1.69
N ASP A 76 9.93 3.78 -0.67
CA ASP A 76 10.51 3.27 0.59
C ASP A 76 9.49 2.52 1.43
N THR A 77 8.27 3.05 1.56
CA THR A 77 7.16 2.37 2.23
C THR A 77 6.81 1.07 1.52
N ALA A 78 6.74 1.08 0.19
CA ALA A 78 6.47 -0.13 -0.59
C ALA A 78 7.54 -1.20 -0.38
N ARG A 79 8.82 -0.80 -0.39
CA ARG A 79 9.93 -1.71 -0.06
C ARG A 79 9.78 -2.27 1.35
N LEU A 80 9.58 -1.42 2.35
CA LEU A 80 9.47 -1.82 3.74
C LEU A 80 8.37 -2.87 3.95
N LEU A 81 7.21 -2.67 3.34
CA LEU A 81 6.08 -3.60 3.44
C LEU A 81 6.40 -4.94 2.75
N VAL A 82 6.97 -4.91 1.54
CA VAL A 82 7.33 -6.13 0.80
C VAL A 82 8.44 -6.91 1.52
N ASP A 83 9.42 -6.23 2.09
CA ASP A 83 10.49 -6.85 2.89
C ASP A 83 9.92 -7.57 4.13
N HIS A 84 8.74 -7.17 4.60
CA HIS A 84 8.00 -7.82 5.69
C HIS A 84 6.85 -8.72 5.20
N GLY A 85 6.91 -9.18 3.95
CA GLY A 85 6.01 -10.20 3.42
C GLY A 85 4.69 -9.68 2.84
N ALA A 86 4.56 -8.37 2.61
CA ALA A 86 3.43 -7.86 1.85
C ALA A 86 3.46 -8.37 0.40
N ASN A 87 2.33 -8.89 -0.06
CA ASN A 87 2.15 -9.37 -1.41
C ASN A 87 2.08 -8.20 -2.39
N VAL A 88 3.13 -8.07 -3.20
CA VAL A 88 3.25 -7.04 -4.26
C VAL A 88 2.13 -7.10 -5.29
N ASN A 89 1.50 -8.27 -5.44
CA ASN A 89 0.44 -8.55 -6.39
C ASN A 89 -0.96 -8.55 -5.77
N SER A 90 -1.11 -8.10 -4.52
CA SER A 90 -2.43 -7.95 -3.89
C SER A 90 -3.36 -7.11 -4.75
N ARG A 91 -4.67 -7.38 -4.65
CA ARG A 91 -5.72 -6.74 -5.46
C ARG A 91 -6.82 -6.23 -4.54
N GLY A 92 -6.98 -4.91 -4.49
CA GLY A 92 -8.09 -4.28 -3.82
C GLY A 92 -9.30 -4.31 -4.76
N GLU A 93 -10.50 -4.39 -4.20
CA GLU A 93 -11.74 -4.56 -4.99
C GLU A 93 -11.92 -3.44 -6.04
N LYS A 94 -11.60 -2.20 -5.68
CA LYS A 94 -11.91 -1.02 -6.49
C LYS A 94 -10.78 -0.54 -7.41
N TYR A 95 -9.51 -0.73 -7.02
CA TYR A 95 -8.39 -0.01 -7.65
C TYR A 95 -7.29 -0.91 -8.25
N GLY A 96 -7.47 -2.24 -8.24
CA GLY A 96 -6.52 -3.16 -8.88
C GLY A 96 -5.22 -3.35 -8.07
N SER A 97 -4.12 -3.70 -8.73
CA SER A 97 -2.82 -3.94 -8.07
C SER A 97 -2.04 -2.64 -7.82
N PRO A 98 -1.05 -2.62 -6.90
CA PRO A 98 -0.15 -1.47 -6.73
C PRO A 98 0.49 -0.99 -8.04
N LEU A 99 0.86 -1.95 -8.92
CA LEU A 99 1.44 -1.64 -10.22
C LEU A 99 0.44 -0.91 -11.13
N TYR A 100 -0.81 -1.36 -11.15
CA TYR A 100 -1.88 -0.72 -11.93
C TYR A 100 -2.08 0.75 -11.51
N VAL A 101 -2.15 1.02 -10.21
CA VAL A 101 -2.29 2.40 -9.69
C VAL A 101 -1.11 3.28 -10.08
N SER A 102 0.11 2.72 -10.03
CA SER A 102 1.33 3.45 -10.40
C SER A 102 1.37 3.83 -11.89
N MET A 103 0.83 2.98 -12.78
CA MET A 103 0.77 3.29 -14.22
C MET A 103 -0.10 4.49 -14.53
N ALA A 104 -1.23 4.65 -13.82
CA ALA A 104 -2.11 5.81 -13.99
C ALA A 104 -1.45 7.16 -13.62
N GLY A 105 -0.31 7.12 -12.91
CA GLY A 105 0.46 8.30 -12.57
C GLY A 105 1.51 8.72 -13.61
N GLY A 106 1.70 7.95 -14.68
CA GLY A 106 2.62 8.24 -15.79
C GLY A 106 4.09 8.38 -15.36
N ASP A 107 4.83 9.26 -16.04
CA ASP A 107 6.27 9.46 -15.84
C ASP A 107 6.67 9.78 -14.39
N LYS A 108 5.81 10.47 -13.65
CA LYS A 108 6.06 10.84 -12.24
C LYS A 108 6.16 9.60 -11.32
N TRP A 109 5.64 8.46 -11.76
CA TRP A 109 5.60 7.21 -11.01
C TRP A 109 6.60 6.17 -11.54
N LYS A 110 7.46 6.55 -12.49
CA LYS A 110 8.46 5.64 -13.09
C LYS A 110 9.29 4.89 -12.05
N SER A 111 9.75 5.57 -11.00
CA SER A 111 10.55 4.93 -9.93
C SER A 111 9.75 3.91 -9.11
N MET A 112 8.45 4.13 -8.89
CA MET A 112 7.58 3.14 -8.26
C MET A 112 7.35 1.94 -9.17
N ILE A 113 7.08 2.20 -10.45
CA ILE A 113 6.84 1.16 -11.46
C ILE A 113 8.05 0.22 -11.53
N GLU A 114 9.24 0.78 -11.71
CA GLU A 114 10.50 0.04 -11.74
C GLU A 114 10.72 -0.75 -10.43
N ARG A 115 10.42 -0.12 -9.28
CA ARG A 115 10.55 -0.79 -7.99
C ARG A 115 9.60 -1.97 -7.85
N LEU A 116 8.32 -1.80 -8.17
CA LEU A 116 7.31 -2.84 -8.08
C LEU A 116 7.65 -4.02 -9.00
N ILE A 117 8.09 -3.76 -10.24
CA ILE A 117 8.56 -4.80 -11.16
C ILE A 117 9.74 -5.55 -10.56
N LYS A 118 10.73 -4.85 -10.00
CA LYS A 118 11.87 -5.47 -9.31
C LYS A 118 11.46 -6.32 -8.10
N MET A 119 10.36 -5.97 -7.44
CA MET A 119 9.78 -6.72 -6.33
C MET A 119 8.87 -7.88 -6.79
N GLY A 120 8.76 -8.13 -8.10
CA GLY A 120 7.98 -9.25 -8.64
C GLY A 120 6.53 -8.92 -8.97
N ALA A 121 6.20 -7.63 -9.18
CA ALA A 121 4.87 -7.24 -9.63
C ALA A 121 4.59 -7.82 -11.02
N GLY A 122 3.45 -8.50 -11.16
CA GLY A 122 2.98 -9.06 -12.41
C GLY A 122 2.56 -7.94 -13.37
N VAL A 123 3.33 -7.74 -14.44
CA VAL A 123 3.05 -6.73 -15.48
C VAL A 123 1.74 -6.97 -16.23
N ASN A 124 1.26 -8.22 -16.23
CA ASN A 124 0.00 -8.61 -16.87
C ASN A 124 -1.19 -8.65 -15.90
N ALA A 125 -1.03 -8.15 -14.67
CA ALA A 125 -2.12 -8.11 -13.70
C ALA A 125 -3.27 -7.21 -14.22
N GLN A 126 -4.48 -7.76 -14.27
CA GLN A 126 -5.66 -7.03 -14.75
C GLN A 126 -6.20 -6.11 -13.65
N GLY A 127 -6.54 -4.85 -13.97
CA GLY A 127 -7.36 -4.01 -13.09
C GLY A 127 -8.80 -4.54 -13.01
N SER A 128 -9.55 -4.18 -11.95
CA SER A 128 -10.95 -4.61 -11.78
C SER A 128 -11.94 -3.86 -12.69
N ARG A 129 -11.60 -2.67 -13.20
CA ARG A 129 -12.44 -1.89 -14.15
C ARG A 129 -11.82 -1.65 -15.52
N TYR A 130 -10.50 -1.57 -15.63
CA TYR A 130 -9.82 -1.29 -16.90
C TYR A 130 -8.79 -2.40 -17.13
N ARG A 131 -9.02 -3.16 -18.19
CA ARG A 131 -8.28 -4.38 -18.53
C ARG A 131 -6.80 -4.04 -18.72
N ASN A 132 -5.95 -4.71 -17.91
CA ASN A 132 -4.48 -4.67 -17.86
C ASN A 132 -3.81 -3.30 -17.54
N ALA A 133 -2.61 -3.37 -16.94
CA ALA A 133 -1.84 -2.20 -16.53
C ALA A 133 -1.23 -1.42 -17.72
N LEU A 134 -1.09 -2.06 -18.88
CA LEU A 134 -0.52 -1.46 -20.09
C LEU A 134 -1.50 -0.52 -20.79
N TYR A 135 -2.81 -0.73 -20.65
CA TYR A 135 -3.86 0.13 -21.21
C TYR A 135 -4.08 1.42 -20.40
N ALA A 136 -3.54 1.48 -19.18
CA ALA A 136 -3.63 2.65 -18.30
C ALA A 136 -2.42 3.61 -18.42
N ALA A 137 -1.40 3.24 -19.20
CA ALA A 137 -0.23 4.05 -19.52
C ALA A 137 -0.50 4.92 -20.76
#